data_AF-A0A1W9ZI09-F1
#
_entry.id   AF-A0A1W9ZI09-F1
#
_cell.length_a   1.000
_cell.length_b   1.000
_cell.length_c   1.000
_cell.angle_alpha   90.00
_cell.angle_beta   90.00
_cell.angle_gamma   90.00
#
_symmetry.space_group_name_H-M   'P 1'
#
loop_
_entity.id
_entity.type
_entity.pdbx_description
1 polymer ?
#
loop_
_entity_poly.entity_id
_entity_poly.type
_entity_poly.pdbx_seq_one_letter_code
_entity_poly.pdbx_strand_id
1 'polypeptide(L)'
;MPGPGHTITHVSDTARWTALHRATESARPDALFSDPLAARLAGEQGRAIVAGVPWTDRSGWWLVARTKLIDDAIADAVAHGCDRVLNLAAGLDTRPYRLDLPPDLTWVEADLPKLLAEKTQTLADQTPSCRLNRIAVDLADPQARDAFFDEALAGATKAFVLTEGLSMYLEASDVAALSGAIKRPEVTWWMIDFAFPGLKVRINKNVAGISENAPFKFAPENGLAFFEDLGWQTVEAEAVLMAARRFRRLPIWMRPLAWRRADLRSPGGKPSSAVALLTHPGVPPTRPESSR
;
A
#
# COMPACT_ATOMS: atom_id res chain seq x y z
N MET A 1 19.34 25.14 21.88
CA MET A 1 20.03 24.53 20.71
C MET A 1 19.28 23.26 20.35
N PRO A 2 18.45 23.23 19.29
CA PRO A 2 17.81 22.00 18.86
C PRO A 2 18.84 21.09 18.16
N GLY A 3 18.84 19.80 18.51
CA GLY A 3 19.82 18.79 18.09
C GLY A 3 19.75 18.39 16.61
N PRO A 4 20.66 17.47 16.18
CA PRO A 4 20.87 17.14 14.77
C PRO A 4 19.68 16.39 14.16
N GLY A 5 19.52 16.54 12.85
CA GLY A 5 18.35 16.21 12.03
C GLY A 5 17.62 14.90 12.35
N HIS A 6 16.30 14.99 12.42
CA HIS A 6 15.41 13.86 12.67
C HIS A 6 15.34 12.92 11.45
N THR A 7 16.12 11.85 11.53
CA THR A 7 16.17 10.66 10.68
C THR A 7 14.85 9.87 10.74
N ILE A 8 14.53 9.07 9.70
CA ILE A 8 13.47 8.05 9.77
C ILE A 8 14.01 6.92 10.67
N THR A 9 13.52 6.85 11.90
CA THR A 9 14.00 5.95 12.95
C THR A 9 13.12 4.71 13.17
N HIS A 10 11.83 4.79 12.84
CA HIS A 10 10.85 3.72 13.06
C HIS A 10 9.84 3.58 11.93
N VAL A 11 9.14 2.44 11.84
CA VAL A 11 8.03 2.18 10.88
C VAL A 11 6.95 3.28 10.94
N SER A 12 6.74 3.86 12.12
CA SER A 12 5.87 5.02 12.34
C SER A 12 6.27 6.27 11.53
N ASP A 13 7.56 6.48 11.28
CA ASP A 13 8.06 7.67 10.58
C ASP A 13 7.75 7.60 9.08
N THR A 14 7.92 6.43 8.48
CA THR A 14 7.47 6.17 7.10
C THR A 14 5.95 6.36 6.99
N ALA A 15 5.17 5.84 7.94
CA ALA A 15 3.72 6.00 7.93
C ALA A 15 3.30 7.49 7.97
N ARG A 16 3.93 8.31 8.83
CA ARG A 16 3.69 9.76 8.89
C ARG A 16 4.13 10.49 7.64
N TRP A 17 5.25 10.09 7.03
CA TRP A 17 5.70 10.64 5.75
C TRP A 17 4.64 10.40 4.66
N THR A 18 4.13 9.16 4.55
CA THR A 18 3.07 8.86 3.58
C THR A 18 1.79 9.65 3.85
N ALA A 19 1.40 9.81 5.12
CA ALA A 19 0.25 10.63 5.49
C ALA A 19 0.44 12.08 5.04
N LEU A 20 1.63 12.68 5.18
CA LEU A 20 1.82 14.05 4.73
C LEU A 20 1.68 14.22 3.22
N HIS A 21 2.16 13.26 2.42
CA HIS A 21 1.97 13.32 0.97
C HIS A 21 0.49 13.19 0.58
N ARG A 22 -0.29 12.36 1.28
CA ARG A 22 -1.75 12.31 1.08
C ARG A 22 -2.43 13.64 1.45
N ALA A 23 -2.01 14.28 2.55
CA ALA A 23 -2.49 15.60 2.93
C ALA A 23 -2.15 16.67 1.87
N THR A 24 -0.93 16.58 1.31
CA THR A 24 -0.45 17.51 0.28
C THR A 24 -1.24 17.36 -1.02
N GLU A 25 -1.55 16.13 -1.42
CA GLU A 25 -2.43 15.86 -2.56
C GLU A 25 -3.85 16.37 -2.31
N SER A 26 -4.40 16.13 -1.12
CA SER A 26 -5.77 16.53 -0.74
C SER A 26 -5.98 18.06 -0.76
N ALA A 27 -4.91 18.83 -0.52
CA ALA A 27 -4.95 20.29 -0.57
C ALA A 27 -4.92 20.87 -2.00
N ARG A 28 -4.74 20.03 -3.03
CA ARG A 28 -4.68 20.50 -4.42
C ARG A 28 -6.09 20.78 -4.95
N PRO A 29 -6.26 21.80 -5.81
CA PRO A 29 -7.54 22.03 -6.48
C PRO A 29 -7.88 20.94 -7.49
N ASP A 30 -6.88 20.23 -8.02
CA ASP A 30 -7.02 19.12 -8.97
C ASP A 30 -6.76 17.75 -8.32
N ALA A 31 -6.97 17.63 -7.00
CA ALA A 31 -6.66 16.42 -6.23
C ALA A 31 -7.27 15.14 -6.82
N LEU A 32 -6.50 14.06 -6.86
CA LEU A 32 -6.97 12.74 -7.33
C LEU A 32 -7.82 12.02 -6.27
N PHE A 33 -7.63 12.37 -5.00
CA PHE A 33 -8.37 11.86 -3.86
C PHE A 33 -8.32 12.90 -2.73
N SER A 34 -9.25 12.78 -1.77
CA SER A 34 -9.28 13.62 -0.56
C SER A 34 -9.13 12.73 0.67
N ASP A 35 -8.11 13.00 1.48
CA ASP A 35 -7.85 12.39 2.79
C ASP A 35 -7.84 13.51 3.84
N PRO A 36 -9.00 13.88 4.41
CA PRO A 36 -9.09 14.98 5.37
C PRO A 36 -8.36 14.69 6.69
N LEU A 37 -8.07 13.42 6.97
CA LEU A 37 -7.45 12.96 8.21
C LEU A 37 -5.92 12.84 8.09
N ALA A 38 -5.39 12.79 6.87
CA ALA A 38 -3.96 12.66 6.60
C ALA A 38 -3.10 13.73 7.29
N ALA A 39 -3.52 15.00 7.26
CA ALA A 39 -2.75 16.10 7.86
C ALA A 39 -2.64 15.96 9.39
N ARG A 40 -3.73 15.50 10.02
CA ARG A 40 -3.81 15.22 11.45
C ARG A 40 -2.90 14.05 11.84
N LEU A 41 -2.95 12.95 11.08
CA LEU A 41 -2.15 11.73 11.34
C LEU A 41 -0.66 11.93 11.05
N ALA A 42 -0.31 12.75 10.05
CA ALA A 42 1.07 13.13 9.79
C ALA A 42 1.68 13.91 10.99
N GLY A 43 0.90 14.81 11.59
CA GLY A 43 1.34 15.61 12.74
C GLY A 43 2.56 16.48 12.45
N GLU A 44 3.18 17.01 13.50
CA GLU A 44 4.42 17.78 13.40
C GLU A 44 5.60 16.94 12.95
N GLN A 45 5.67 15.69 13.41
CA GLN A 45 6.73 14.75 13.06
C GLN A 45 6.77 14.46 11.55
N GLY A 46 5.62 14.17 10.92
CA GLY A 46 5.54 13.97 9.47
C GLY A 46 5.97 15.20 8.68
N ARG A 47 5.58 16.41 9.14
CA ARG A 47 6.03 17.68 8.54
C ARG A 47 7.54 17.87 8.65
N ALA A 48 8.13 17.57 9.80
CA ALA A 48 9.57 17.68 10.01
C ALA A 48 10.36 16.72 9.10
N ILE A 49 9.90 15.47 8.96
CA ILE A 49 10.52 14.47 8.06
C ILE A 49 10.57 14.99 6.62
N VAL A 50 9.44 15.47 6.08
CA VAL A 50 9.38 15.94 4.68
C VAL A 50 10.14 17.26 4.48
N ALA A 51 10.21 18.12 5.49
CA ALA A 51 11.06 19.31 5.42
C ALA A 51 12.55 18.96 5.29
N GLY A 52 12.97 17.81 5.83
CA GLY A 52 14.34 17.32 5.78
C GLY A 52 14.74 16.61 4.48
N VAL A 53 13.81 16.11 3.67
CA VAL A 53 14.16 15.37 2.44
C VAL A 53 14.54 16.29 1.28
N PRO A 54 15.43 15.83 0.35
CA PRO A 54 15.79 16.57 -0.85
C PRO A 54 14.55 16.95 -1.67
N TRP A 55 14.59 18.13 -2.30
CA TRP A 55 13.45 18.64 -3.09
C TRP A 55 12.98 17.67 -4.18
N THR A 56 13.90 16.90 -4.77
CA THR A 56 13.60 15.86 -5.77
C THR A 56 12.63 14.80 -5.26
N ASP A 57 12.69 14.49 -3.96
CA ASP A 57 11.89 13.46 -3.31
C ASP A 57 10.61 14.01 -2.66
N ARG A 58 10.46 15.34 -2.56
CA ARG A 58 9.27 16.01 -1.99
C ARG A 58 8.02 15.90 -2.83
N SER A 59 8.14 15.52 -4.11
CA SER A 59 7.01 15.49 -5.04
C SER A 59 5.93 14.47 -4.66
N GLY A 60 6.28 13.38 -3.97
CA GLY A 60 5.32 12.36 -3.52
C GLY A 60 4.55 11.64 -4.64
N TRP A 61 4.94 11.82 -5.91
CA TRP A 61 4.16 11.37 -7.08
C TRP A 61 3.88 9.87 -7.04
N TRP A 62 4.82 9.08 -6.53
CA TRP A 62 4.72 7.63 -6.47
C TRP A 62 3.68 7.20 -5.45
N LEU A 63 3.62 7.89 -4.32
CA LEU A 63 2.64 7.61 -3.28
C LEU A 63 1.25 7.98 -3.77
N VAL A 64 1.09 9.18 -4.34
CA VAL A 64 -0.19 9.65 -4.87
C VAL A 64 -0.74 8.70 -5.94
N ALA A 65 0.11 8.29 -6.89
CA ALA A 65 -0.30 7.33 -7.91
C ALA A 65 -0.66 5.97 -7.30
N ARG A 66 0.14 5.46 -6.37
CA ARG A 66 -0.13 4.20 -5.66
C ARG A 66 -1.46 4.25 -4.90
N THR A 67 -1.70 5.30 -4.12
CA THR A 67 -2.96 5.49 -3.37
C THR A 67 -4.15 5.51 -4.32
N LYS A 68 -4.09 6.27 -5.43
CA LYS A 68 -5.19 6.34 -6.40
C LYS A 68 -5.49 4.99 -7.07
N LEU A 69 -4.47 4.24 -7.48
CA LEU A 69 -4.66 2.92 -8.08
C LEU A 69 -5.31 1.94 -7.11
N ILE A 70 -4.86 1.94 -5.85
CA ILE A 70 -5.41 1.06 -4.82
C ILE A 70 -6.84 1.47 -4.46
N ASP A 71 -7.13 2.77 -4.35
CA ASP A 71 -8.48 3.27 -4.10
C ASP A 71 -9.46 2.85 -5.20
N ASP A 72 -9.05 2.98 -6.47
CA ASP A 72 -9.84 2.56 -7.62
C ASP A 72 -10.13 1.05 -7.59
N ALA A 73 -9.11 0.23 -7.31
CA ALA A 73 -9.28 -1.22 -7.22
C ALA A 73 -10.19 -1.65 -6.06
N ILE A 74 -10.14 -0.95 -4.92
CA ILE A 74 -11.04 -1.21 -3.78
C ILE A 74 -12.47 -0.83 -4.14
N ALA A 75 -12.68 0.35 -4.74
CA ALA A 75 -14.00 0.80 -5.18
C ALA A 75 -14.59 -0.20 -6.21
N ASP A 76 -13.77 -0.66 -7.15
CA ASP A 76 -14.15 -1.69 -8.10
C ASP A 76 -14.52 -3.01 -7.42
N ALA A 77 -13.70 -3.51 -6.48
CA ALA A 77 -13.99 -4.75 -5.76
C ALA A 77 -15.30 -4.66 -4.97
N VAL A 78 -15.54 -3.54 -4.28
CA VAL A 78 -16.79 -3.26 -3.56
C VAL A 78 -17.98 -3.25 -4.52
N ALA A 79 -17.86 -2.60 -5.68
CA ALA A 79 -18.90 -2.63 -6.71
C ALA A 79 -19.20 -4.04 -7.26
N HIS A 80 -18.25 -4.98 -7.14
CA HIS A 80 -18.42 -6.39 -7.53
C HIS A 80 -18.78 -7.31 -6.35
N GLY A 81 -19.27 -6.73 -5.26
CA GLY A 81 -19.81 -7.44 -4.11
C GLY A 81 -18.76 -7.90 -3.10
N CYS A 82 -17.61 -7.24 -3.03
CA CYS A 82 -16.70 -7.41 -1.90
C CYS A 82 -17.41 -7.02 -0.59
N ASP A 83 -17.45 -7.93 0.37
CA ASP A 83 -18.09 -7.73 1.68
C ASP A 83 -17.08 -7.62 2.83
N ARG A 84 -15.81 -7.86 2.55
CA ARG A 84 -14.72 -7.87 3.53
C ARG A 84 -13.44 -7.27 2.95
N VAL A 85 -12.87 -6.26 3.62
CA VAL A 85 -11.53 -5.76 3.30
C VAL A 85 -10.58 -6.05 4.47
N LEU A 86 -9.47 -6.73 4.20
CA LEU A 86 -8.38 -6.95 5.16
C LEU A 86 -7.20 -6.05 4.77
N ASN A 87 -6.98 -4.98 5.54
CA ASN A 87 -5.87 -4.05 5.35
C ASN A 87 -4.70 -4.43 6.27
N LEU A 88 -3.68 -5.07 5.70
CA LEU A 88 -2.54 -5.61 6.42
C LEU A 88 -1.42 -4.58 6.54
N ALA A 89 -0.88 -4.42 7.75
CA ALA A 89 0.00 -3.30 8.11
C ALA A 89 -0.66 -1.95 7.79
N ALA A 90 -1.91 -1.79 8.23
CA ALA A 90 -2.78 -0.66 7.88
C ALA A 90 -2.20 0.72 8.22
N GLY A 91 -1.27 0.79 9.17
CA GLY A 91 -0.59 2.01 9.60
C GLY A 91 -1.55 3.17 9.78
N LEU A 92 -1.26 4.29 9.10
CA LEU A 92 -2.07 5.51 9.14
C LEU A 92 -3.04 5.62 7.95
N ASP A 93 -3.46 4.51 7.34
CA ASP A 93 -4.50 4.52 6.30
C ASP A 93 -5.84 5.03 6.86
N THR A 94 -6.60 5.77 6.06
CA THR A 94 -7.88 6.37 6.45
C THR A 94 -9.02 5.98 5.50
N ARG A 95 -8.80 5.03 4.58
CA ARG A 95 -9.82 4.55 3.64
C ARG A 95 -11.18 4.25 4.27
N PRO A 96 -11.30 3.61 5.46
CA PRO A 96 -12.59 3.41 6.13
C PRO A 96 -13.38 4.69 6.43
N TYR A 97 -12.70 5.83 6.51
CA TYR A 97 -13.26 7.13 6.86
C TYR A 97 -13.48 8.06 5.67
N ARG A 98 -12.85 7.78 4.52
CA ARG A 98 -12.84 8.71 3.37
C ARG A 98 -13.38 8.10 2.07
N LEU A 99 -13.39 6.78 1.94
CA LEU A 99 -14.00 6.12 0.79
C LEU A 99 -15.52 6.05 0.98
N ASP A 100 -16.25 6.11 -0.13
CA ASP A 100 -17.67 5.83 -0.18
C ASP A 100 -17.86 4.31 -0.12
N LEU A 101 -18.12 3.80 1.08
CA LEU A 101 -18.19 2.37 1.37
C LEU A 101 -19.60 2.01 1.89
N PRO A 102 -20.16 0.86 1.51
CA PRO A 102 -21.40 0.36 2.09
C PRO A 102 -21.29 0.25 3.62
N PRO A 103 -22.31 0.69 4.39
CA PRO A 103 -22.27 0.61 5.86
C PRO A 103 -22.17 -0.81 6.42
N ASP A 104 -22.55 -1.83 5.65
CA ASP A 104 -22.47 -3.24 5.99
C ASP A 104 -21.14 -3.90 5.58
N LEU A 105 -20.32 -3.24 4.76
CA LEU A 105 -18.96 -3.68 4.47
C LEU A 105 -18.17 -3.80 5.78
N THR A 106 -17.46 -4.90 5.96
CA THR A 106 -16.55 -5.06 7.09
C THR A 106 -15.13 -4.75 6.66
N TRP A 107 -14.51 -3.75 7.29
CA TRP A 107 -13.12 -3.39 7.10
C TRP A 107 -12.32 -3.81 8.33
N VAL A 108 -11.30 -4.63 8.13
CA VAL A 108 -10.38 -5.11 9.16
C VAL A 108 -9.02 -4.46 8.95
N GLU A 109 -8.55 -3.69 9.93
CA GLU A 109 -7.18 -3.20 9.99
C GLU A 109 -6.34 -4.14 10.87
N ALA A 110 -5.28 -4.69 10.30
CA ALA A 110 -4.31 -5.51 10.99
C ALA A 110 -2.97 -4.78 11.10
N ASP A 111 -2.47 -4.59 12.32
CA ASP A 111 -1.17 -3.96 12.56
C ASP A 111 -0.67 -4.28 13.98
N LEU A 112 0.52 -3.79 14.32
CA LEU A 112 1.08 -3.91 15.65
C LEU A 112 0.26 -3.10 16.68
N PRO A 113 0.14 -3.60 17.94
CA PRO A 113 -0.71 -2.99 18.97
C PRO A 113 -0.48 -1.49 19.16
N LYS A 114 0.79 -1.05 19.14
CA LYS A 114 1.16 0.35 19.37
C LYS A 114 0.60 1.29 18.30
N LEU A 115 0.68 0.89 17.02
CA LEU A 115 0.20 1.72 15.91
C LEU A 115 -1.32 1.81 15.89
N LEU A 116 -2.01 0.69 16.15
CA LEU A 116 -3.48 0.68 16.25
C LEU A 116 -3.99 1.53 17.42
N ALA A 117 -3.33 1.46 18.58
CA ALA A 117 -3.68 2.27 19.75
C ALA A 117 -3.55 3.76 19.44
N GLU A 118 -2.42 4.19 18.86
CA GLU A 118 -2.19 5.58 18.48
C GLU A 118 -3.24 6.08 17.48
N LYS A 119 -3.51 5.30 16.42
CA LYS A 119 -4.49 5.66 15.41
C LYS A 119 -5.90 5.74 15.99
N THR A 120 -6.28 4.77 16.83
CA THR A 120 -7.59 4.74 17.48
C THR A 120 -7.80 5.95 18.37
N GLN A 121 -6.80 6.31 19.18
CA GLN A 121 -6.84 7.52 19.99
C GLN A 121 -6.91 8.78 19.12
N THR A 122 -6.10 8.83 18.06
CA THR A 122 -6.04 9.98 17.16
C THR A 122 -7.33 10.17 16.37
N LEU A 123 -8.12 9.12 16.11
CA LEU A 123 -9.36 9.18 15.34
C LEU A 123 -10.62 8.91 16.18
N ALA A 124 -10.54 9.06 17.51
CA ALA A 124 -11.63 8.72 18.43
C ALA A 124 -12.91 9.55 18.20
N ASP A 125 -12.77 10.75 17.63
CA ASP A 125 -13.84 11.68 17.27
C ASP A 125 -14.34 11.52 15.82
N GLN A 126 -13.84 10.50 15.10
CA GLN A 126 -14.18 10.26 13.70
C GLN A 126 -15.02 8.99 13.57
N THR A 127 -16.02 9.01 12.71
CA THR A 127 -16.88 7.85 12.42
C THR A 127 -16.51 7.27 11.05
N PRO A 128 -16.17 5.98 10.95
CA PRO A 128 -15.94 5.34 9.66
C PRO A 128 -17.26 5.16 8.89
N SER A 129 -17.20 5.09 7.56
CA SER A 129 -18.35 4.88 6.68
C SER A 129 -18.90 3.44 6.73
N CYS A 130 -18.10 2.50 7.23
CA CYS A 130 -18.37 1.05 7.24
C CYS A 130 -18.05 0.42 8.61
N ARG A 131 -18.28 -0.89 8.77
CA ARG A 131 -17.95 -1.61 10.02
C ARG A 131 -16.44 -1.78 10.13
N LEU A 132 -15.80 -0.97 10.96
CA LEU A 132 -14.35 -0.98 11.15
C LEU A 132 -13.94 -1.81 12.38
N ASN A 133 -13.17 -2.86 12.16
CA ASN A 133 -12.53 -3.66 13.18
C ASN A 133 -11.01 -3.45 13.13
N ARG A 134 -10.36 -3.33 14.29
CA ARG A 134 -8.90 -3.24 14.40
C ARG A 134 -8.40 -4.42 15.19
N ILE A 135 -7.54 -5.23 14.58
CA ILE A 135 -7.01 -6.46 15.19
C ILE A 135 -5.49 -6.33 15.29
N ALA A 136 -4.99 -6.40 16.52
CA ALA A 136 -3.56 -6.41 16.75
C ALA A 136 -2.99 -7.78 16.38
N VAL A 137 -2.05 -7.82 15.44
CA VAL A 137 -1.43 -9.07 14.98
C VAL A 137 -0.01 -8.82 14.51
N ASP A 138 0.90 -9.72 14.88
CA ASP A 138 2.21 -9.82 14.24
C ASP A 138 2.11 -10.77 13.04
N LEU A 139 2.14 -10.21 11.83
CA LEU A 139 2.04 -11.00 10.59
C LEU A 139 3.29 -11.84 10.30
N ALA A 140 4.39 -11.62 11.03
CA ALA A 140 5.60 -12.42 10.94
C ALA A 140 5.49 -13.73 11.72
N ASP A 141 4.64 -13.81 12.76
CA ASP A 141 4.35 -15.03 13.48
C ASP A 141 3.35 -15.88 12.66
N PRO A 142 3.73 -17.08 12.18
CA PRO A 142 2.85 -17.92 11.36
C PRO A 142 1.56 -18.32 12.08
N GLN A 143 1.63 -18.63 13.38
CA GLN A 143 0.47 -19.09 14.14
C GLN A 143 -0.50 -17.92 14.39
N ALA A 144 0.02 -16.76 14.76
CA ALA A 144 -0.80 -15.56 14.94
C ALA A 144 -1.42 -15.11 13.62
N ARG A 145 -0.67 -15.16 12.51
CA ARG A 145 -1.15 -14.82 11.17
C ARG A 145 -2.28 -15.74 10.72
N ASP A 146 -2.13 -17.06 10.87
CA ASP A 146 -3.16 -17.99 10.42
C ASP A 146 -4.44 -17.85 11.26
N ALA A 147 -4.30 -17.72 12.58
CA ALA A 147 -5.44 -17.45 13.47
C ALA A 147 -6.16 -16.14 13.12
N PHE A 148 -5.40 -15.08 12.80
CA PHE A 148 -5.95 -13.82 12.32
C PHE A 148 -6.78 -14.00 11.04
N PHE A 149 -6.27 -14.71 10.04
CA PHE A 149 -7.02 -14.92 8.79
C PHE A 149 -8.30 -15.73 9.02
N ASP A 150 -8.24 -16.78 9.85
CA ASP A 150 -9.41 -17.59 10.18
C ASP A 150 -10.50 -16.74 10.85
N GLU A 151 -10.14 -15.87 11.80
CA GLU A 151 -11.07 -14.95 12.46
C GLU A 151 -11.56 -13.83 11.52
N ALA A 152 -10.63 -13.16 10.84
CA ALA A 152 -10.92 -11.97 10.02
C ALA A 152 -11.68 -12.29 8.74
N LEU A 153 -11.65 -13.55 8.26
CA LEU A 153 -12.43 -14.01 7.10
C LEU A 153 -13.70 -14.75 7.49
N ALA A 154 -13.94 -15.03 8.79
CA ALA A 154 -15.14 -15.71 9.23
C ALA A 154 -16.41 -15.01 8.71
N GLY A 155 -17.20 -15.76 7.95
CA GLY A 155 -18.46 -15.32 7.35
C GLY A 155 -18.32 -14.36 6.15
N ALA A 156 -17.11 -14.13 5.64
CA ALA A 156 -16.91 -13.38 4.40
C ALA A 156 -17.29 -14.24 3.19
N THR A 157 -17.88 -13.64 2.15
CA THR A 157 -18.14 -14.30 0.87
C THR A 157 -17.15 -13.89 -0.20
N LYS A 158 -16.70 -12.62 -0.18
CA LYS A 158 -15.70 -12.07 -1.09
C LYS A 158 -14.82 -11.07 -0.38
N ALA A 159 -13.64 -11.52 0.01
CA ALA A 159 -12.65 -10.70 0.66
C ALA A 159 -11.64 -10.10 -0.34
N PHE A 160 -11.27 -8.85 -0.06
CA PHE A 160 -10.16 -8.12 -0.67
C PHE A 160 -9.07 -7.95 0.38
N VAL A 161 -7.88 -8.49 0.12
CA VAL A 161 -6.72 -8.34 0.99
C VAL A 161 -5.81 -7.26 0.41
N LEU A 162 -5.38 -6.31 1.23
CA LEU A 162 -4.49 -5.22 0.88
C LEU A 162 -3.17 -5.32 1.64
N THR A 163 -2.05 -5.31 0.92
CA THR A 163 -0.71 -5.15 1.47
C THR A 163 -0.04 -3.95 0.80
N GLU A 164 -0.26 -2.74 1.34
CA GLU A 164 0.35 -1.50 0.83
C GLU A 164 1.56 -1.10 1.69
N GLY A 165 2.71 -0.88 1.06
CA GLY A 165 3.91 -0.39 1.75
C GLY A 165 4.51 -1.42 2.72
N LEU A 166 4.15 -2.70 2.58
CA LEU A 166 4.58 -3.77 3.47
C LEU A 166 5.68 -4.63 2.84
N SER A 167 5.44 -5.12 1.61
CA SER A 167 6.24 -6.18 1.00
C SER A 167 7.73 -5.84 0.91
N MET A 168 8.07 -4.59 0.60
CA MET A 168 9.47 -4.14 0.45
C MET A 168 10.31 -4.29 1.72
N TYR A 169 9.69 -4.39 2.90
CA TYR A 169 10.36 -4.53 4.20
C TYR A 169 10.44 -5.98 4.70
N LEU A 170 9.96 -6.94 3.91
CA LEU A 170 9.94 -8.36 4.25
C LEU A 170 11.05 -9.12 3.50
N GLU A 171 11.45 -10.29 4.00
CA GLU A 171 12.26 -11.22 3.20
C GLU A 171 11.37 -11.91 2.16
N ALA A 172 11.97 -12.42 1.07
CA ALA A 172 11.21 -13.13 0.03
C ALA A 172 10.46 -14.35 0.57
N SER A 173 11.03 -15.05 1.56
CA SER A 173 10.38 -16.15 2.27
C SER A 173 9.13 -15.72 3.02
N ASP A 174 9.16 -14.53 3.65
CA ASP A 174 8.05 -14.00 4.42
C ASP A 174 6.92 -13.55 3.49
N VAL A 175 7.26 -12.93 2.36
CA VAL A 175 6.26 -12.60 1.31
C VAL A 175 5.62 -13.87 0.76
N ALA A 176 6.39 -14.93 0.51
CA ALA A 176 5.86 -16.21 0.06
C ALA A 176 4.95 -16.86 1.13
N ALA A 177 5.34 -16.83 2.40
CA ALA A 177 4.55 -17.36 3.50
C ALA A 177 3.25 -16.58 3.72
N LEU A 178 3.31 -15.24 3.67
CA LEU A 178 2.12 -14.38 3.72
C LEU A 178 1.19 -14.63 2.53
N SER A 179 1.75 -14.72 1.32
CA SER A 179 1.00 -15.10 0.12
C SER A 179 0.27 -16.44 0.29
N GLY A 180 0.93 -17.45 0.87
CA GLY A 180 0.30 -18.74 1.19
C GLY A 180 -0.84 -18.61 2.20
N ALA A 181 -0.66 -17.83 3.26
CA ALA A 181 -1.70 -17.61 4.28
C ALA A 181 -2.93 -16.85 3.74
N ILE A 182 -2.73 -15.96 2.76
CA ILE A 182 -3.79 -15.20 2.09
C ILE A 182 -4.65 -16.08 1.17
N LYS A 183 -4.13 -17.21 0.67
CA LYS A 183 -4.87 -18.12 -0.24
C LYS A 183 -5.96 -18.89 0.48
N ARG A 184 -7.07 -18.20 0.77
CA ARG A 184 -8.27 -18.74 1.38
C ARG A 184 -9.44 -18.69 0.38
N PRO A 185 -10.42 -19.60 0.45
CA PRO A 185 -11.57 -19.61 -0.47
C PRO A 185 -12.35 -18.30 -0.50
N GLU A 186 -12.42 -17.59 0.62
CA GLU A 186 -13.12 -16.31 0.78
C GLU A 186 -12.37 -15.17 0.08
N VAL A 187 -11.05 -15.26 -0.06
CA VAL A 187 -10.21 -14.22 -0.66
C VAL A 187 -10.31 -14.26 -2.17
N THR A 188 -11.00 -13.27 -2.73
CA THR A 188 -11.16 -13.11 -4.19
C THR A 188 -10.01 -12.29 -4.78
N TRP A 189 -9.56 -11.28 -4.03
CA TRP A 189 -8.56 -10.33 -4.51
C TRP A 189 -7.45 -10.12 -3.48
N TRP A 190 -6.22 -10.04 -3.97
CA TRP A 190 -5.08 -9.55 -3.21
C TRP A 190 -4.41 -8.41 -3.96
N MET A 191 -4.44 -7.22 -3.36
CA MET A 191 -3.72 -6.04 -3.85
C MET A 191 -2.39 -5.90 -3.13
N ILE A 192 -1.32 -5.84 -3.91
CA ILE A 192 0.05 -5.68 -3.43
C ILE A 192 0.81 -4.64 -4.23
N ASP A 193 1.61 -3.81 -3.54
CA ASP A 193 2.67 -3.04 -4.18
C ASP A 193 4.04 -3.69 -3.94
N PHE A 194 4.93 -3.55 -4.91
CA PHE A 194 6.29 -4.09 -4.81
C PHE A 194 7.29 -3.24 -5.60
N ALA A 195 8.54 -3.28 -5.15
CA ALA A 195 9.66 -2.59 -5.79
C ALA A 195 10.39 -3.52 -6.77
N PHE A 196 10.95 -2.96 -7.83
CA PHE A 196 11.88 -3.67 -8.71
C PHE A 196 13.33 -3.52 -8.22
N PRO A 197 14.26 -4.44 -8.61
CA PRO A 197 15.63 -4.45 -8.09
C PRO A 197 16.35 -3.10 -8.25
N GLY A 198 16.16 -2.41 -9.39
CA GLY A 198 16.74 -1.09 -9.62
C GLY A 198 16.31 -0.04 -8.58
N LEU A 199 15.07 -0.12 -8.07
CA LEU A 199 14.57 0.80 -7.05
C LEU A 199 15.18 0.47 -5.68
N LYS A 200 15.24 -0.81 -5.31
CA LYS A 200 15.90 -1.27 -4.07
C LYS A 200 17.35 -0.79 -4.00
N VAL A 201 18.12 -0.97 -5.09
CA VAL A 201 19.52 -0.50 -5.17
C VAL A 201 19.60 1.01 -4.99
N ARG A 202 18.74 1.79 -5.65
CA ARG A 202 18.74 3.26 -5.54
C ARG A 202 18.41 3.73 -4.12
N ILE A 203 17.34 3.18 -3.54
CA ILE A 203 16.91 3.54 -2.19
C ILE A 203 18.02 3.19 -1.19
N ASN A 204 18.51 1.95 -1.18
CA ASN A 204 19.53 1.53 -0.22
C ASN A 204 20.87 2.30 -0.40
N LYS A 205 21.20 2.81 -1.60
CA LYS A 205 22.35 3.70 -1.82
C LYS A 205 22.14 5.12 -1.29
N ASN A 206 20.94 5.69 -1.49
CA ASN A 206 20.63 7.07 -1.07
C ASN A 206 20.25 7.17 0.41
N VAL A 207 19.97 6.04 1.05
CA VAL A 207 19.55 5.94 2.46
C VAL A 207 20.73 5.90 3.43
N ALA A 208 21.98 5.88 2.95
CA ALA A 208 23.23 5.93 3.74
C ALA A 208 23.44 7.21 4.60
N GLY A 209 22.38 7.97 4.87
CA GLY A 209 22.32 9.04 5.86
C GLY A 209 20.92 9.45 6.33
N ILE A 210 19.84 8.74 5.96
CA ILE A 210 18.43 9.15 6.24
C ILE A 210 17.56 8.02 6.84
N SER A 211 17.91 6.73 6.66
CA SER A 211 17.15 5.61 7.24
C SER A 211 18.01 4.34 7.43
N GLU A 212 18.90 4.35 8.41
CA GLU A 212 19.72 3.17 8.75
C GLU A 212 18.89 1.96 9.24
N ASN A 213 17.63 2.16 9.64
CA ASN A 213 16.85 1.16 10.39
C ASN A 213 15.73 0.43 9.62
N ALA A 214 15.50 0.70 8.33
CA ALA A 214 14.46 0.01 7.53
C ALA A 214 14.86 -0.21 6.06
N PRO A 215 15.89 -1.02 5.78
CA PRO A 215 16.34 -1.28 4.41
C PRO A 215 15.26 -2.01 3.59
N PHE A 216 15.19 -1.72 2.30
CA PHE A 216 14.37 -2.51 1.38
C PHE A 216 15.01 -3.89 1.24
N LYS A 217 14.26 -4.93 1.59
CA LYS A 217 14.66 -6.33 1.58
C LYS A 217 14.10 -7.06 0.37
N PHE A 218 12.83 -6.83 0.05
CA PHE A 218 12.16 -7.48 -1.07
C PHE A 218 12.17 -6.63 -2.35
N ALA A 219 12.66 -7.23 -3.44
CA ALA A 219 12.49 -6.75 -4.80
C ALA A 219 12.76 -7.92 -5.75
N PRO A 220 11.72 -8.67 -6.18
CA PRO A 220 11.90 -9.90 -6.95
C PRO A 220 12.53 -9.60 -8.32
N GLU A 221 13.52 -10.38 -8.72
CA GLU A 221 14.25 -10.18 -9.98
C GLU A 221 13.35 -10.39 -11.20
N ASN A 222 12.44 -11.37 -11.12
CA ASN A 222 11.41 -11.65 -12.12
C ASN A 222 10.12 -10.82 -11.91
N GLY A 223 10.15 -9.83 -11.01
CA GLY A 223 9.06 -8.87 -10.82
C GLY A 223 7.71 -9.52 -10.50
N LEU A 224 6.69 -9.22 -11.31
CA LEU A 224 5.34 -9.75 -11.15
C LEU A 224 5.29 -11.28 -11.24
N ALA A 225 6.19 -11.90 -12.01
CA ALA A 225 6.21 -13.35 -12.18
C ALA A 225 6.48 -14.09 -10.87
N PHE A 226 7.12 -13.46 -9.88
CA PHE A 226 7.29 -14.02 -8.54
C PHE A 226 5.96 -14.48 -7.92
N PHE A 227 4.90 -13.67 -8.05
CA PHE A 227 3.59 -14.01 -7.50
C PHE A 227 2.88 -15.07 -8.36
N GLU A 228 3.10 -15.05 -9.67
CA GLU A 228 2.56 -16.04 -10.60
C GLU A 228 3.17 -17.43 -10.34
N ASP A 229 4.47 -17.49 -10.04
CA ASP A 229 5.18 -18.71 -9.62
C ASP A 229 4.67 -19.24 -8.28
N LEU A 230 4.19 -18.34 -7.40
CA LEU A 230 3.48 -18.72 -6.17
C LEU A 230 2.03 -19.18 -6.44
N GLY A 231 1.59 -19.22 -7.70
CA GLY A 231 0.28 -19.70 -8.15
C GLY A 231 -0.83 -18.64 -8.06
N TRP A 232 -0.49 -17.35 -8.13
CA TRP A 232 -1.46 -16.27 -8.32
C TRP A 232 -1.69 -16.00 -9.81
N GLN A 233 -2.86 -15.46 -10.14
CA GLN A 233 -3.22 -14.96 -11.45
C GLN A 233 -3.32 -13.44 -11.39
N THR A 234 -2.70 -12.77 -12.36
CA THR A 234 -2.77 -11.31 -12.45
C THR A 234 -4.11 -10.86 -13.03
N VAL A 235 -4.90 -10.12 -12.25
CA VAL A 235 -6.11 -9.43 -12.74
C VAL A 235 -5.72 -8.12 -13.41
N GLU A 236 -4.93 -7.31 -12.71
CA GLU A 236 -4.41 -6.04 -13.20
C GLU A 236 -3.04 -5.77 -12.60
N ALA A 237 -2.14 -5.15 -13.36
CA ALA A 237 -0.89 -4.66 -12.82
C ALA A 237 -0.42 -3.43 -13.60
N GLU A 238 0.02 -2.41 -12.86
CA GLU A 238 0.52 -1.17 -13.46
C GLU A 238 1.79 -0.69 -12.74
N ALA A 239 2.79 -0.29 -13.53
CA ALA A 239 3.95 0.41 -12.99
C ALA A 239 3.53 1.79 -12.47
N VAL A 240 3.90 2.11 -11.24
CA VAL A 240 3.54 3.39 -10.57
C VAL A 240 4.01 4.60 -11.37
N LEU A 241 5.16 4.47 -12.06
CA LEU A 241 5.68 5.51 -12.96
C LEU A 241 4.72 5.82 -14.13
N MET A 242 4.09 4.81 -14.72
CA MET A 242 3.11 4.99 -15.81
C MET A 242 1.84 5.65 -15.28
N ALA A 243 1.33 5.15 -14.16
CA ALA A 243 0.14 5.70 -13.52
C ALA A 243 0.34 7.17 -13.14
N ALA A 244 1.48 7.51 -12.53
CA ALA A 244 1.79 8.90 -12.19
C ALA A 244 1.87 9.83 -13.41
N ARG A 245 2.33 9.33 -14.56
CA ARG A 245 2.28 10.09 -15.82
C ARG A 245 0.83 10.26 -16.28
N ARG A 246 0.02 9.19 -16.28
CA ARG A 246 -1.39 9.20 -16.66
C ARG A 246 -2.20 10.17 -15.80
N PHE A 247 -1.95 10.19 -14.49
CA PHE A 247 -2.55 11.11 -13.53
C PHE A 247 -1.90 12.50 -13.48
N ARG A 248 -0.93 12.80 -14.36
CA ARG A 248 -0.24 14.09 -14.43
C ARG A 248 0.45 14.51 -13.12
N ARG A 249 0.86 13.54 -12.29
CA ARG A 249 1.66 13.75 -11.07
C ARG A 249 3.16 13.53 -11.26
N LEU A 250 3.56 12.88 -12.36
CA LEU A 250 4.97 12.68 -12.67
C LEU A 250 5.66 14.01 -13.02
N PRO A 251 6.76 14.40 -12.33
CA PRO A 251 7.51 15.60 -12.64
C PRO A 251 7.92 15.67 -14.11
N ILE A 252 7.91 16.89 -14.68
CA ILE A 252 8.11 17.09 -16.13
C ILE A 252 9.44 16.48 -16.61
N TRP A 253 10.51 16.68 -15.84
CA TRP A 253 11.84 16.13 -16.13
C TRP A 253 11.92 14.59 -16.07
N MET A 254 10.97 13.94 -15.40
CA MET A 254 10.88 12.47 -15.33
C MET A 254 10.01 11.86 -16.43
N ARG A 255 9.19 12.65 -17.15
CA ARG A 255 8.27 12.14 -18.18
C ARG A 255 8.94 11.30 -19.29
N PRO A 256 10.19 11.58 -19.72
CA PRO A 256 10.88 10.72 -20.68
C PRO A 256 11.09 9.28 -20.19
N LEU A 257 11.25 9.07 -18.87
CA LEU A 257 11.40 7.74 -18.28
C LEU A 257 10.15 6.87 -18.49
N ALA A 258 9.00 7.52 -18.71
CA ALA A 258 7.72 6.88 -18.91
C ALA A 258 7.33 6.66 -20.37
N TRP A 259 8.25 6.84 -21.34
CA TRP A 259 7.96 6.62 -22.76
C TRP A 259 7.92 5.16 -23.19
N ARG A 260 8.59 4.26 -22.46
CA ARG A 260 8.52 2.82 -22.71
C ARG A 260 7.83 2.16 -21.52
N ARG A 261 6.79 1.37 -21.80
CA ARG A 261 6.13 0.54 -20.79
C ARG A 261 7.17 -0.45 -20.26
N ALA A 262 7.34 -0.48 -18.93
CA ALA A 262 8.18 -1.49 -18.31
C ALA A 262 7.49 -2.85 -18.43
N ASP A 263 8.24 -3.88 -18.80
CA ASP A 263 7.78 -5.25 -18.61
C ASP A 263 7.82 -5.54 -17.11
N LEU A 264 6.65 -5.81 -16.52
CA LEU A 264 6.54 -6.07 -15.08
C LEU A 264 7.13 -7.42 -14.70
N ARG A 265 7.33 -8.34 -15.65
CA ARG A 265 7.95 -9.66 -15.47
C ARG A 265 9.46 -9.65 -15.78
N SER A 266 9.94 -8.60 -16.42
CA SER A 266 11.36 -8.37 -16.68
C SER A 266 11.70 -6.87 -16.57
N PRO A 267 11.64 -6.31 -15.35
CA PRO A 267 11.75 -4.86 -15.13
C PRO A 267 13.15 -4.30 -15.41
N GLY A 268 14.16 -5.17 -15.49
CA GLY A 268 15.57 -4.80 -15.65
C GLY A 268 16.08 -3.92 -14.50
N GLY A 269 17.10 -3.11 -14.77
CA GLY A 269 17.76 -2.27 -13.77
C GLY A 269 17.10 -0.91 -13.49
N LYS A 270 15.96 -0.58 -14.12
CA LYS A 270 15.35 0.75 -13.97
C LYS A 270 14.69 0.89 -12.59
N PRO A 271 14.90 2.00 -11.86
CA PRO A 271 14.27 2.22 -10.57
C PRO A 271 12.78 2.52 -10.73
N SER A 272 11.95 1.51 -10.50
CA SER A 272 10.50 1.61 -10.54
C SER A 272 9.86 0.66 -9.52
N SER A 273 8.57 0.86 -9.28
CA SER A 273 7.68 -0.03 -8.53
C SER A 273 6.40 -0.27 -9.33
N ALA A 274 5.60 -1.22 -8.88
CA ALA A 274 4.29 -1.53 -9.44
C ALA A 274 3.28 -1.82 -8.33
N VAL A 275 2.00 -1.74 -8.69
CA VAL A 275 0.89 -2.35 -7.96
C VAL A 275 0.32 -3.47 -8.80
N ALA A 276 -0.15 -4.53 -8.15
CA ALA A 276 -0.83 -5.63 -8.80
C ALA A 276 -2.05 -6.06 -7.99
N LEU A 277 -3.17 -6.21 -8.69
CA LEU A 277 -4.36 -6.89 -8.23
C LEU A 277 -4.27 -8.35 -8.70
N LEU A 278 -4.23 -9.26 -7.74
CA LEU A 278 -4.06 -10.68 -7.96
C LEU A 278 -5.33 -11.45 -7.54
N THR A 279 -5.54 -12.61 -8.14
CA THR A 279 -6.57 -13.58 -7.75
C THR A 279 -5.99 -15.01 -7.80
N HIS A 280 -6.69 -16.01 -7.29
CA HIS A 280 -6.19 -17.39 -7.27
C HIS A 280 -7.26 -18.39 -7.79
N PRO A 281 -6.83 -19.55 -8.32
CA PRO A 281 -7.74 -20.53 -8.90
C PRO A 281 -8.83 -20.99 -7.93
N GLY A 282 -10.06 -21.13 -8.41
CA GLY A 282 -11.21 -21.54 -7.59
C GLY A 282 -12.15 -20.40 -7.22
N VAL A 283 -11.76 -19.15 -7.50
CA VAL A 283 -12.64 -17.98 -7.42
C VAL A 283 -12.93 -17.47 -8.84
N PRO A 284 -14.22 -17.34 -9.27
CA PRO A 284 -14.52 -16.92 -10.63
C PRO A 284 -14.03 -15.48 -10.87
N PRO A 285 -13.36 -15.20 -12.00
CA PRO A 285 -12.91 -13.85 -12.34
C PRO A 285 -14.15 -12.97 -12.54
N THR A 286 -14.38 -12.04 -11.63
CA THR A 286 -15.51 -11.11 -11.74
C THR A 286 -15.06 -9.82 -12.41
N ARG A 287 -14.97 -9.85 -13.75
CA ARG A 287 -15.19 -8.66 -14.58
C ARG A 287 -15.69 -9.07 -15.98
N PRO A 288 -16.75 -8.44 -16.53
CA PRO A 288 -17.00 -8.43 -17.96
C PRO A 288 -15.92 -7.57 -18.64
N GLU A 289 -15.57 -7.94 -19.88
CA GLU A 289 -14.64 -7.20 -20.73
C GLU A 289 -14.94 -5.69 -20.72
N SER A 290 -13.99 -4.88 -20.22
CA SER A 290 -14.06 -3.44 -20.43
C SER A 290 -13.82 -3.18 -21.91
N SER A 291 -14.84 -2.76 -22.63
CA SER A 291 -14.70 -2.24 -23.99
C SER A 291 -13.74 -1.04 -24.00
N ARG A 292 -12.54 -1.28 -24.55
CA ARG A 292 -11.56 -0.38 -25.20
C ARG A 292 -11.47 1.08 -24.76
#